data_AF-A0A843DFY6-F1
#
_entry.id   AF-A0A843DFY6-F1
#
_cell.length_a   1.000
_cell.length_b   1.000
_cell.length_c   1.000
_cell.angle_alpha   90.00
_cell.angle_beta   90.00
_cell.angle_gamma   90.00
#
_symmetry.space_group_name_H-M   'P 1'
#
loop_
_entity.id
_entity.type
_entity.pdbx_description
1 polymer ?
#
loop_
_entity_poly.entity_id
_entity_poly.type
_entity_poly.pdbx_seq_one_letter_code
_entity_poly.pdbx_strand_id
1 'polypeptide(L)' 'MTSNYCYANSNMKLVKRNQKLHNPDSPLLIGDVKESDVVKEVNEPSYIDLQQKLF' A
#
# COMPACT_ATOMS: atom_id res chain seq x y z
N MET A 1 -1.60 14.89 3.83
CA MET A 1 -2.04 13.47 3.76
C MET A 1 -0.82 12.62 3.49
N THR A 2 -0.25 12.00 4.52
CA THR A 2 0.84 11.03 4.36
C THR A 2 0.21 9.65 4.25
N SER A 3 0.04 9.15 3.04
CA SER A 3 -0.31 7.75 2.82
C SER A 3 0.82 6.88 3.38
N ASN A 4 0.61 6.29 4.55
CA ASN A 4 1.55 5.32 5.10
C ASN A 4 1.33 4.01 4.36
N TYR A 5 2.18 3.75 3.38
CA TYR A 5 2.19 2.46 2.70
C TYR A 5 2.62 1.40 3.72
N CYS A 6 1.71 0.50 4.10
CA CYS A 6 2.05 -0.73 4.80
C CYS A 6 2.76 -1.63 3.78
N TYR A 7 4.07 -1.49 3.70
CA TYR A 7 4.90 -2.18 2.73
C TYR A 7 5.91 -3.05 3.47
N ALA A 8 6.11 -4.28 3.02
CA ALA A 8 6.99 -5.25 3.69
C ALA A 8 8.48 -4.84 3.70
N ASN A 9 8.84 -3.73 3.03
CA ASN A 9 10.20 -3.22 3.02
C ASN A 9 10.45 -2.27 4.20
N SER A 10 11.29 -2.70 5.14
CA SER A 10 11.73 -1.89 6.29
C SER A 10 12.69 -0.76 5.90
N ASN A 11 13.25 -0.75 4.69
CA ASN A 11 14.14 0.32 4.22
C ASN A 11 13.35 1.55 3.75
N MET A 12 13.16 2.49 4.67
CA MET A 12 12.41 3.73 4.41
C MET A 12 13.00 4.62 3.34
N LYS A 13 14.32 4.56 3.08
CA LYS A 13 14.92 5.35 1.99
C LYS A 13 14.45 4.84 0.62
N LEU A 14 14.37 3.52 0.47
CA LEU A 14 13.87 2.88 -0.75
C LEU A 14 12.37 3.13 -0.92
N VAL A 15 11.57 2.97 0.14
CA VAL A 15 10.13 3.25 0.10
C VAL A 15 9.86 4.67 -0.37
N LYS A 16 10.52 5.68 0.23
CA LYS A 16 10.35 7.09 -0.17
C LYS A 16 10.79 7.36 -1.61
N ARG A 17 11.85 6.70 -2.08
CA ARG A 17 12.30 6.84 -3.47
C ARG A 17 11.25 6.26 -4.43
N ASN A 18 10.75 5.07 -4.15
CA ASN A 18 9.79 4.39 -5.00
C ASN A 18 8.43 5.13 -5.03
N GLN A 19 7.99 5.67 -3.89
CA GLN A 19 6.81 6.54 -3.84
C GLN A 19 6.91 7.76 -4.77
N LYS A 20 8.10 8.39 -4.85
CA LYS A 20 8.32 9.53 -5.75
C LYS A 20 8.32 9.15 -7.23
N LEU A 21 8.63 7.90 -7.54
CA LEU A 21 8.73 7.37 -8.90
C LEU A 21 7.52 6.50 -9.26
N HIS A 22 6.52 6.42 -8.38
CA HIS A 22 5.36 5.57 -8.52
C HIS A 22 4.49 6.03 -9.70
N ASN A 23 4.09 5.07 -10.53
CA ASN A 23 3.08 5.25 -11.55
C ASN A 23 1.70 5.44 -10.89
N PRO A 24 1.06 6.62 -10.96
CA PRO A 24 -0.21 6.87 -10.29
C PRO A 24 -1.37 6.01 -10.78
N ASP A 25 -1.26 5.47 -12.00
CA ASP A 25 -2.28 4.60 -12.60
C ASP A 25 -2.13 3.13 -12.18
N SER A 26 -1.03 2.78 -11.51
CA SER A 26 -0.78 1.43 -11.00
C SER A 26 -1.25 1.30 -9.55
N PRO A 27 -1.89 0.19 -9.15
CA PRO A 27 -2.20 -0.06 -7.75
C PRO A 27 -0.95 -0.48 -6.94
N LEU A 28 0.19 -0.75 -7.59
CA LEU A 28 1.41 -1.25 -6.96
C LEU A 28 2.43 -0.13 -6.73
N LEU A 29 3.06 -0.11 -5.55
CA LEU A 29 4.13 0.86 -5.26
C LEU A 29 5.35 0.70 -6.18
N ILE A 30 5.61 -0.53 -6.67
CA ILE A 30 6.70 -0.87 -7.57
C ILE A 30 6.19 -1.89 -8.59
N GLY A 31 6.44 -1.63 -9.87
CA GLY A 31 6.00 -2.49 -10.97
C GLY A 31 4.54 -2.24 -11.35
N ASP A 32 4.08 -2.99 -12.35
CA ASP A 32 2.72 -2.93 -12.87
C ASP A 32 2.14 -4.34 -12.96
N VAL A 33 0.82 -4.43 -12.85
CA VAL A 33 0.08 -5.68 -13.09
C VAL A 33 0.22 -6.04 -14.56
N LYS A 34 0.64 -7.26 -14.84
CA LYS A 34 0.77 -7.79 -16.20
C LYS A 34 -0.48 -8.53 -16.61
N GLU A 35 -0.66 -8.71 -17.91
CA GLU A 35 -1.79 -9.47 -18.47
C GLU A 35 -1.86 -10.92 -17.97
N SER A 36 -0.72 -11.51 -17.61
CA SER A 36 -0.63 -12.86 -17.06
C SER A 36 -0.98 -12.96 -15.57
N ASP A 37 -1.08 -11.83 -14.88
CA ASP A 37 -1.33 -11.81 -13.45
C ASP A 37 -2.82 -12.02 -13.15
N VAL A 38 -3.12 -12.76 -12.09
CA VAL A 38 -4.49 -13.02 -11.65
C VAL A 38 -4.80 -12.17 -10.43
N VAL A 39 -5.60 -11.12 -10.62
CA VAL A 39 -6.10 -10.29 -9.51
C VAL A 39 -7.34 -10.96 -8.91
N LYS A 40 -7.29 -11.25 -7.60
CA LYS A 40 -8.43 -11.80 -6.86
C LYS A 40 -8.96 -10.73 -5.93
N GLU A 41 -10.19 -10.30 -6.16
CA GLU A 41 -10.88 -9.43 -5.22
C GLU A 41 -11.24 -10.23 -3.96
N VAL A 42 -10.97 -9.63 -2.80
CA VAL A 42 -11.31 -10.17 -1.49
C VAL A 42 -12.18 -9.16 -0.75
N ASN A 43 -13.18 -9.64 -0.03
CA ASN A 43 -13.99 -8.79 0.83
C ASN A 43 -13.25 -8.55 2.16
N GLU A 44 -12.20 -7.73 2.12
CA GLU A 44 -11.40 -7.38 3.29
C GLU A 44 -12.07 -6.24 4.08
N PRO A 45 -12.52 -6.47 5.31
CA PRO A 45 -13.05 -5.41 6.14
C PRO A 45 -11.93 -4.48 6.62
N SER A 46 -12.25 -3.21 6.89
CA SER A 46 -11.30 -2.32 7.56
C SER A 46 -11.00 -2.84 8.97
N TYR A 47 -9.72 -3.05 9.27
CA TYR A 47 -9.23 -3.38 10.62
C TYR A 47 -8.73 -2.14 11.39
N ILE A 48 -8.97 -0.94 10.85
CA ILE A 48 -8.66 0.31 11.56
C ILE A 48 -9.63 0.44 12.73
N ASP A 49 -9.18 0.07 13.92
CA ASP A 49 -9.90 0.34 15.16
C ASP A 49 -9.53 1.75 15.67
N LEU A 50 -10.50 2.65 15.61
CA LEU A 50 -10.37 4.03 16.09
C LEU A 50 -10.64 4.16 17.60
N GLN A 51 -10.95 3.08 18.32
CA GLN A 51 -11.19 3.14 19.76
C GLN A 51 -9.89 3.42 20.54
N GLN A 52 -9.63 4.70 20.80
CA GLN A 52 -8.92 5.10 22.01
C GLN A 52 -9.92 5.13 23.17
N LYS A 53 -10.22 3.97 23.77
CA LYS A 53 -10.84 3.96 25.11
C LYS A 53 -9.76 4.21 26.15
N LEU A 54 -9.46 5.48 26.40
CA LEU A 54 -9.02 5.89 27.73
C LEU A 54 -10.26 6.41 28.46
N PHE A 55 -10.68 5.60 29.44
CA PHE A 55 -11.82 5.78 30.36
C PHE A 55 -13.19 5.43 29.80
#